data_AF-A0A317MNL6-F1
#
_entry.id   AF-A0A317MNL6-F1
#
_cell.length_a   1.000
_cell.length_b   1.000
_cell.length_c   1.000
_cell.angle_alpha   90.00
_cell.angle_beta   90.00
_cell.angle_gamma   90.00
#
_symmetry.space_group_name_H-M   'P 1'
#
loop_
_entity.id
_entity.type
_entity.pdbx_description
1 polymer ?
#
loop_
_entity_poly.entity_id
_entity_poly.type
_entity_poly.pdbx_seq_one_letter_code
_entity_poly.pdbx_strand_id
1 'polypeptide(L)'
;MSAQAVLFDAPGPKARARNLVYTIITVALGLVGLAVLYLGFNRTLSERESPLFSAQTWAVNPSGQWAADKWEPFLRPETWTGYVLPGLQNTLTAALTASVLAVLFGLVFGIGRLSDRWWIRIPAGAVVEFFRGIPLLMLIFFTMALPIVAWQLFNIPTGTFQVTALVAVVTGLTLYNGSVLAEVFRAGILAVPKGQAEAAQSIGMSKTQTMWTILIPQAITSMMPAIVAQLVVLLKDSALGYIIAFPELLRSFTLVATRESNVIPAAIICALIYIIINLSLSRFAIWLERRNARRGRPSAKATAAGGAPTDVAGATAGPGGQPVTGGATAQPRADFVVVETEEDSEQDERDPRPESEPRPEPGDDASGSSGDSGSGDDSGSSGGSGGDSGSGGGSGGDSGSGGGSGGDGGSSS
;
A
#
# COMPACT_ATOMS: atom_id res chain seq x y z
N MET A 1 12.20 -30.73 -1.01
CA MET A 1 12.17 -29.51 -0.18
C MET A 1 13.22 -28.57 -0.73
N SER A 2 12.78 -27.48 -1.33
CA SER A 2 13.57 -26.63 -2.23
C SER A 2 14.51 -25.70 -1.47
N ALA A 3 15.75 -25.64 -1.95
CA ALA A 3 16.84 -24.81 -1.46
C ALA A 3 16.46 -23.32 -1.42
N GLN A 4 16.39 -22.78 -0.21
CA GLN A 4 16.42 -21.34 0.03
C GLN A 4 17.37 -21.10 1.21
N ALA A 5 18.66 -21.23 0.92
CA ALA A 5 19.75 -20.97 1.86
C ALA A 5 20.88 -20.33 1.06
N VAL A 6 20.75 -19.03 0.76
CA VAL A 6 21.79 -18.30 0.01
C VAL A 6 22.00 -16.87 0.56
N LEU A 7 21.73 -16.64 1.86
CA LEU A 7 22.25 -15.41 2.49
C LEU A 7 22.46 -15.50 4.01
N PHE A 8 21.84 -16.47 4.68
CA PHE A 8 22.10 -16.75 6.09
C PHE A 8 22.57 -18.20 6.24
N ASP A 9 23.64 -18.40 7.01
CA ASP A 9 24.06 -19.73 7.42
C ASP A 9 22.88 -20.45 8.07
N ALA A 10 22.72 -21.75 7.76
CA ALA A 10 21.69 -22.55 8.37
C ALA A 10 21.90 -22.53 9.90
N PRO A 11 20.90 -22.12 10.70
CA PRO A 11 21.08 -21.98 12.13
C PRO A 11 21.51 -23.33 12.72
N GLY A 12 22.63 -23.34 13.44
CA GLY A 12 23.12 -24.51 14.13
C GLY A 12 22.11 -25.03 15.17
N PRO A 13 22.29 -26.25 15.70
CA PRO A 13 21.30 -26.90 16.58
C PRO A 13 20.94 -26.04 17.81
N LYS A 14 21.94 -25.35 18.40
CA LYS A 14 21.72 -24.41 19.52
C LYS A 14 20.93 -23.15 19.10
N ALA A 15 21.16 -22.63 17.90
CA ALA A 15 20.43 -21.48 17.38
C ALA A 15 18.97 -21.82 17.05
N ARG A 16 18.69 -23.03 16.54
CA ARG A 16 17.31 -23.52 16.32
C ARG A 16 16.55 -23.67 17.63
N ALA A 17 17.18 -24.26 18.66
CA ALA A 17 16.56 -24.39 19.97
C ALA A 17 16.23 -23.01 20.58
N ARG A 18 17.16 -22.04 20.47
CA ARG A 18 16.94 -20.68 20.96
C ARG A 18 15.84 -19.94 20.19
N ASN A 19 15.79 -20.07 18.87
CA ASN A 19 14.72 -19.49 18.06
C ASN A 19 13.36 -20.09 18.41
N LEU A 20 13.28 -21.41 18.62
CA LEU A 20 12.05 -22.06 19.06
C LEU A 20 11.60 -21.52 20.42
N VAL A 21 12.52 -21.41 21.39
CA VAL A 21 12.22 -20.85 22.70
C VAL A 21 11.75 -19.40 22.60
N TYR A 22 12.43 -18.56 21.80
CA TYR A 22 12.00 -17.18 21.58
C TYR A 22 10.64 -17.10 20.91
N THR A 23 10.37 -17.91 19.87
CA THR A 23 9.05 -17.97 19.24
C THR A 23 7.97 -18.40 20.24
N ILE A 24 8.21 -19.43 21.05
CA ILE A 24 7.26 -19.89 22.08
C ILE A 24 7.02 -18.79 23.11
N ILE A 25 8.07 -18.14 23.60
CA ILE A 25 7.96 -17.06 24.58
C ILE A 25 7.20 -15.87 23.97
N THR A 26 7.53 -15.44 22.76
CA THR A 26 6.84 -14.32 22.09
C THR A 26 5.38 -14.65 21.83
N VAL A 27 5.06 -15.87 21.39
CA VAL A 27 3.68 -16.31 21.19
C VAL A 27 2.94 -16.41 22.53
N ALA A 28 3.56 -16.97 23.57
CA ALA A 28 2.97 -17.08 24.89
C ALA A 28 2.74 -15.70 25.53
N LEU A 29 3.71 -14.79 25.46
CA LEU A 29 3.56 -13.41 25.91
C LEU A 29 2.51 -12.67 25.08
N GLY A 30 2.43 -12.92 23.78
CA GLY A 30 1.36 -12.40 22.93
C GLY A 30 -0.01 -12.89 23.35
N LEU A 31 -0.16 -14.20 23.63
CA LEU A 31 -1.40 -14.81 24.09
C LEU A 31 -1.80 -14.38 25.50
N VAL A 32 -0.83 -14.27 26.42
CA VAL A 32 -1.04 -13.75 27.77
C VAL A 32 -1.39 -12.27 27.72
N GLY A 33 -0.69 -11.49 26.89
CA GLY A 33 -1.03 -10.10 26.62
C GLY A 33 -2.45 -9.97 26.08
N LEU A 34 -2.83 -10.78 25.09
CA LEU A 34 -4.18 -10.82 24.54
C LEU A 34 -5.23 -11.26 25.58
N ALA A 35 -4.90 -12.24 26.43
CA ALA A 35 -5.79 -12.73 27.49
C ALA A 35 -5.93 -11.73 28.65
N VAL A 36 -4.87 -11.04 29.03
CA VAL A 36 -4.88 -9.95 30.02
C VAL A 36 -5.62 -8.75 29.46
N LEU A 37 -5.45 -8.44 28.17
CA LEU A 37 -6.23 -7.41 27.50
C LEU A 37 -7.70 -7.82 27.47
N TYR A 38 -8.04 -9.03 27.04
CA TYR A 38 -9.42 -9.54 27.04
C TYR A 38 -10.06 -9.56 28.44
N LEU A 39 -9.38 -10.11 29.45
CA LEU A 39 -9.90 -10.26 30.82
C LEU A 39 -9.89 -8.95 31.60
N GLY A 40 -8.80 -8.19 31.51
CA GLY A 40 -8.64 -6.87 32.15
C GLY A 40 -9.60 -5.85 31.55
N PHE A 41 -9.93 -5.96 30.29
CA PHE A 41 -10.94 -5.12 29.67
C PHE A 41 -12.37 -5.46 30.06
N ASN A 42 -12.67 -6.76 30.19
CA ASN A 42 -13.99 -7.21 30.65
C ASN A 42 -14.22 -6.99 32.15
N ARG A 43 -13.15 -7.00 32.98
CA ARG A 43 -13.26 -6.88 34.45
C ARG A 43 -12.88 -5.51 35.02
N THR A 44 -11.91 -4.81 34.46
CA THR A 44 -11.34 -3.59 35.10
C THR A 44 -11.99 -2.30 34.60
N LEU A 45 -12.77 -2.39 33.52
CA LEU A 45 -13.47 -1.24 32.93
C LEU A 45 -14.95 -1.17 33.33
N SER A 46 -15.45 -2.10 34.15
CA SER A 46 -16.80 -2.06 34.71
C SER A 46 -16.92 -1.09 35.89
N GLU A 47 -15.79 -0.70 36.50
CA GLU A 47 -15.78 0.13 37.71
C GLU A 47 -15.32 1.57 37.49
N ARG A 48 -14.82 1.93 36.29
CA ARG A 48 -14.28 3.28 36.01
C ARG A 48 -15.09 3.96 34.90
N GLU A 49 -15.85 4.98 35.27
CA GLU A 49 -16.72 5.81 34.41
C GLU A 49 -15.96 6.71 33.41
N SER A 50 -14.92 6.18 32.76
CA SER A 50 -14.22 6.87 31.68
C SER A 50 -14.68 6.33 30.31
N PRO A 51 -15.21 7.17 29.39
CA PRO A 51 -15.79 6.71 28.13
C PRO A 51 -14.82 5.94 27.21
N LEU A 52 -13.51 6.16 27.36
CA LEU A 52 -12.46 5.47 26.58
C LEU A 52 -12.05 4.10 27.14
N PHE A 53 -12.31 3.86 28.42
CA PHE A 53 -11.94 2.63 29.12
C PHE A 53 -13.16 2.10 29.89
N SER A 54 -14.32 2.00 29.24
CA SER A 54 -15.48 1.31 29.83
C SER A 54 -15.56 -0.13 29.30
N ALA A 55 -16.03 -1.07 30.11
CA ALA A 55 -16.15 -2.48 29.72
C ALA A 55 -17.12 -2.64 28.55
N GLN A 56 -18.05 -1.70 28.42
CA GLN A 56 -18.99 -1.61 27.30
C GLN A 56 -18.33 -1.09 26.01
N THR A 57 -17.43 -0.08 26.11
CA THR A 57 -16.70 0.49 24.95
C THR A 57 -15.91 -0.57 24.20
N TRP A 58 -15.49 -1.59 24.93
CA TRP A 58 -14.71 -2.66 24.36
C TRP A 58 -15.24 -4.06 24.59
N ALA A 59 -16.53 -4.19 24.95
CA ALA A 59 -17.17 -5.49 25.01
C ALA A 59 -16.90 -6.23 23.69
N VAL A 60 -16.44 -7.48 23.75
CA VAL A 60 -16.17 -8.27 22.52
C VAL A 60 -17.45 -8.48 21.71
N ASN A 61 -18.61 -8.40 22.35
CA ASN A 61 -19.92 -8.47 21.73
C ASN A 61 -20.74 -7.19 21.97
N PRO A 62 -20.28 -6.01 21.52
CA PRO A 62 -21.08 -4.80 21.69
C PRO A 62 -22.30 -4.96 20.77
N SER A 63 -23.51 -4.81 21.31
CA SER A 63 -24.77 -4.93 20.53
C SER A 63 -25.04 -6.31 19.90
N GLY A 64 -24.49 -7.40 20.44
CA GLY A 64 -24.87 -8.75 20.00
C GLY A 64 -24.34 -9.14 18.60
N GLN A 65 -23.26 -8.52 18.11
CA GLN A 65 -22.66 -8.80 16.79
C GLN A 65 -22.30 -10.26 16.50
N TRP A 66 -22.08 -11.09 17.54
CA TRP A 66 -21.78 -12.52 17.39
C TRP A 66 -23.03 -13.41 17.43
N ALA A 67 -24.21 -12.84 17.69
CA ALA A 67 -25.45 -13.59 17.74
C ALA A 67 -25.85 -14.09 16.34
N ALA A 68 -26.48 -15.27 16.28
CA ALA A 68 -26.74 -15.99 15.03
C ALA A 68 -27.63 -15.20 14.05
N ASP A 69 -28.54 -14.37 14.56
CA ASP A 69 -29.39 -13.46 13.79
C ASP A 69 -28.58 -12.48 12.93
N LYS A 70 -27.38 -12.07 13.39
CA LYS A 70 -26.50 -11.17 12.63
C LYS A 70 -25.85 -11.83 11.41
N TRP A 71 -25.83 -13.17 11.36
CA TRP A 71 -25.30 -13.96 10.25
C TRP A 71 -26.37 -14.40 9.26
N GLU A 72 -27.63 -14.44 9.68
CA GLU A 72 -28.78 -14.84 8.85
C GLU A 72 -28.87 -14.07 7.51
N PRO A 73 -28.60 -12.75 7.44
CA PRO A 73 -28.64 -12.03 6.17
C PRO A 73 -27.74 -12.60 5.08
N PHE A 74 -26.65 -13.28 5.44
CA PHE A 74 -25.72 -13.87 4.47
C PHE A 74 -26.13 -15.27 4.00
N LEU A 75 -27.13 -15.87 4.63
CA LEU A 75 -27.77 -17.11 4.15
C LEU A 75 -28.86 -16.82 3.11
N ARG A 76 -29.36 -15.57 3.09
CA ARG A 76 -30.41 -15.10 2.17
C ARG A 76 -29.84 -14.84 0.76
N PRO A 77 -30.40 -15.45 -0.31
CA PRO A 77 -29.94 -15.24 -1.69
C PRO A 77 -29.98 -13.77 -2.13
N GLU A 78 -30.91 -12.97 -1.59
CA GLU A 78 -31.11 -11.56 -1.94
C GLU A 78 -29.90 -10.70 -1.60
N THR A 79 -29.19 -11.02 -0.51
CA THR A 79 -27.95 -10.33 -0.14
C THR A 79 -26.86 -10.57 -1.18
N TRP A 80 -26.78 -11.79 -1.71
CA TRP A 80 -25.78 -12.16 -2.70
C TRP A 80 -26.06 -11.55 -4.07
N THR A 81 -27.30 -11.63 -4.54
CA THR A 81 -27.70 -11.10 -5.85
C THR A 81 -27.81 -9.57 -5.85
N GLY A 82 -28.23 -8.97 -4.73
CA GLY A 82 -28.41 -7.52 -4.61
C GLY A 82 -27.15 -6.74 -4.28
N TYR A 83 -26.21 -7.31 -3.52
CA TYR A 83 -25.04 -6.57 -3.01
C TYR A 83 -23.70 -7.23 -3.36
N VAL A 84 -23.53 -8.51 -3.03
CA VAL A 84 -22.21 -9.17 -3.11
C VAL A 84 -21.75 -9.38 -4.55
N LEU A 85 -22.59 -9.99 -5.40
CA LEU A 85 -22.25 -10.27 -6.80
C LEU A 85 -22.06 -8.98 -7.62
N PRO A 86 -22.94 -7.96 -7.54
CA PRO A 86 -22.71 -6.68 -8.22
C PRO A 86 -21.44 -5.97 -7.74
N GLY A 87 -21.18 -5.95 -6.42
CA GLY A 87 -19.96 -5.37 -5.86
C GLY A 87 -18.70 -6.08 -6.34
N LEU A 88 -18.73 -7.41 -6.39
CA LEU A 88 -17.64 -8.23 -6.92
C LEU A 88 -17.42 -7.95 -8.42
N GLN A 89 -18.49 -7.89 -9.21
CA GLN A 89 -18.42 -7.56 -10.63
C GLN A 89 -17.80 -6.18 -10.85
N ASN A 90 -18.19 -5.17 -10.08
CA ASN A 90 -17.62 -3.83 -10.17
C ASN A 90 -16.14 -3.79 -9.78
N THR A 91 -15.76 -4.54 -8.74
CA THR A 91 -14.36 -4.71 -8.33
C THR A 91 -13.52 -5.30 -9.46
N LEU A 92 -14.00 -6.40 -10.06
CA LEU A 92 -13.32 -7.05 -11.17
C LEU A 92 -13.29 -6.18 -12.43
N THR A 93 -14.36 -5.44 -12.70
CA THR A 93 -14.43 -4.51 -13.84
C THR A 93 -13.41 -3.39 -13.69
N ALA A 94 -13.34 -2.75 -12.52
CA ALA A 94 -12.35 -1.71 -12.24
C ALA A 94 -10.93 -2.27 -12.31
N ALA A 95 -10.66 -3.41 -11.64
CA ALA A 95 -9.34 -4.03 -11.63
C ALA A 95 -8.88 -4.49 -13.02
N LEU A 96 -9.74 -5.14 -13.81
CA LEU A 96 -9.40 -5.61 -15.15
C LEU A 96 -9.15 -4.45 -16.11
N THR A 97 -10.02 -3.44 -16.10
CA THR A 97 -9.89 -2.26 -16.96
C THR A 97 -8.61 -1.50 -16.63
N ALA A 98 -8.38 -1.23 -15.34
CA ALA A 98 -7.15 -0.57 -14.90
C ALA A 98 -5.90 -1.42 -15.15
N SER A 99 -5.97 -2.75 -15.06
CA SER A 99 -4.85 -3.63 -15.38
C SER A 99 -4.43 -3.53 -16.83
N VAL A 100 -5.39 -3.57 -17.77
CA VAL A 100 -5.09 -3.43 -19.20
C VAL A 100 -4.47 -2.06 -19.48
N LEU A 101 -5.08 -0.99 -18.95
CA LEU A 101 -4.59 0.37 -19.15
C LEU A 101 -3.22 0.59 -18.48
N ALA A 102 -2.98 0.04 -17.28
CA ALA A 102 -1.70 0.11 -16.59
C ALA A 102 -0.61 -0.63 -17.37
N VAL A 103 -0.92 -1.79 -17.97
CA VAL A 103 0.01 -2.51 -18.86
C VAL A 103 0.39 -1.67 -20.06
N LEU A 104 -0.59 -1.07 -20.73
CA LEU A 104 -0.35 -0.21 -21.88
C LEU A 104 0.46 1.05 -21.50
N PHE A 105 0.06 1.73 -20.43
CA PHE A 105 0.77 2.89 -19.89
C PHE A 105 2.22 2.52 -19.55
N GLY A 106 2.41 1.45 -18.78
CA GLY A 106 3.72 0.97 -18.37
C GLY A 106 4.60 0.63 -19.57
N LEU A 107 4.05 -0.04 -20.58
CA LEU A 107 4.80 -0.41 -21.78
C LEU A 107 5.28 0.82 -22.53
N VAL A 108 4.38 1.79 -22.77
CA VAL A 108 4.69 3.03 -23.49
C VAL A 108 5.76 3.83 -22.76
N PHE A 109 5.57 4.11 -21.47
CA PHE A 109 6.51 4.92 -20.69
C PHE A 109 7.80 4.19 -20.33
N GLY A 110 7.74 2.87 -20.11
CA GLY A 110 8.91 2.02 -19.86
C GLY A 110 9.84 1.96 -21.06
N ILE A 111 9.30 1.77 -22.27
CA ILE A 111 10.08 1.84 -23.51
C ILE A 111 10.56 3.27 -23.78
N GLY A 112 9.71 4.28 -23.55
CA GLY A 112 10.08 5.69 -23.71
C GLY A 112 11.33 6.08 -22.91
N ARG A 113 11.49 5.55 -21.69
CA ARG A 113 12.68 5.75 -20.84
C ARG A 113 13.96 5.08 -21.36
N LEU A 114 13.86 4.12 -22.28
CA LEU A 114 15.01 3.47 -22.94
C LEU A 114 15.43 4.16 -24.24
N SER A 115 14.72 5.21 -24.66
CA SER A 115 15.07 5.97 -25.85
C SER A 115 16.44 6.64 -25.71
N ASP A 116 17.23 6.65 -26.80
CA ASP A 116 18.50 7.38 -26.85
C ASP A 116 18.31 8.89 -26.78
N ARG A 117 17.14 9.36 -27.22
CA ARG A 117 16.91 10.78 -27.36
C ARG A 117 16.39 11.34 -26.03
N TRP A 118 17.19 12.25 -25.46
CA TRP A 118 16.95 12.83 -24.14
C TRP A 118 15.58 13.49 -24.01
N TRP A 119 15.08 14.14 -25.06
CA TRP A 119 13.75 14.78 -25.12
C TRP A 119 12.55 13.81 -24.98
N ILE A 120 12.74 12.50 -25.16
CA ILE A 120 11.70 11.48 -24.92
C ILE A 120 11.95 10.85 -23.56
N ARG A 121 13.22 10.50 -23.28
CA ARG A 121 13.63 9.82 -22.06
C ARG A 121 13.33 10.62 -20.80
N ILE A 122 13.62 11.94 -20.80
CA ILE A 122 13.44 12.80 -19.63
C ILE A 122 11.95 12.99 -19.29
N PRO A 123 11.07 13.42 -20.23
CA PRO A 123 9.65 13.53 -19.91
C PRO A 123 9.00 12.20 -19.51
N ALA A 124 9.35 11.10 -20.18
CA ALA A 124 8.85 9.78 -19.80
C ALA A 124 9.29 9.38 -18.39
N GLY A 125 10.52 9.70 -18.01
CA GLY A 125 11.02 9.54 -16.65
C GLY A 125 10.25 10.40 -15.65
N ALA A 126 10.07 11.69 -15.93
CA ALA A 126 9.35 12.62 -15.06
C ALA A 126 7.91 12.16 -14.79
N VAL A 127 7.18 11.72 -15.83
CA VAL A 127 5.82 11.20 -15.69
C VAL A 127 5.77 9.98 -14.76
N VAL A 128 6.66 9.01 -14.97
CA VAL A 128 6.71 7.78 -14.17
C VAL A 128 7.08 8.08 -12.71
N GLU A 129 8.08 8.93 -12.48
CA GLU A 129 8.50 9.26 -11.12
C GLU A 129 7.47 10.10 -10.37
N PHE A 130 6.78 11.02 -11.06
CA PHE A 130 5.71 11.81 -10.47
C PHE A 130 4.56 10.94 -9.96
N PHE A 131 4.01 10.07 -10.81
CA PHE A 131 2.86 9.24 -10.42
C PHE A 131 3.22 8.14 -9.42
N ARG A 132 4.48 7.67 -9.40
CA ARG A 132 4.95 6.74 -8.37
C ARG A 132 5.20 7.44 -7.02
N GLY A 133 5.52 8.73 -7.03
CA GLY A 133 5.72 9.52 -5.81
C GLY A 133 4.43 9.96 -5.12
N ILE A 134 3.28 9.93 -5.82
CA ILE A 134 1.99 10.34 -5.26
C ILE A 134 1.24 9.12 -4.71
N PRO A 135 0.67 9.19 -3.49
CA PRO A 135 -0.21 8.15 -2.98
C PRO A 135 -1.39 7.87 -3.93
N LEU A 136 -1.65 6.59 -4.22
CA LEU A 136 -2.71 6.16 -5.14
C LEU A 136 -4.07 6.80 -4.82
N LEU A 137 -4.45 6.85 -3.53
CA LEU A 137 -5.72 7.46 -3.12
C LEU A 137 -5.81 8.94 -3.52
N MET A 138 -4.71 9.69 -3.45
CA MET A 138 -4.69 11.10 -3.90
C MET A 138 -4.91 11.21 -5.40
N LEU A 139 -4.36 10.28 -6.20
CA LEU A 139 -4.61 10.25 -7.66
C LEU A 139 -6.10 10.02 -7.98
N ILE A 140 -6.77 9.17 -7.21
CA ILE A 140 -8.23 8.96 -7.35
C ILE A 140 -8.99 10.25 -7.05
N PHE A 141 -8.66 10.93 -5.95
CA PHE A 141 -9.28 12.22 -5.60
C PHE A 141 -9.00 13.33 -6.61
N PHE A 142 -7.76 13.43 -7.12
CA PHE A 142 -7.42 14.40 -8.16
C PHE A 142 -8.18 14.14 -9.46
N THR A 143 -8.40 12.86 -9.81
CA THR A 143 -9.22 12.53 -10.98
C THR A 143 -10.67 12.97 -10.77
N MET A 144 -11.24 12.75 -9.59
CA MET A 144 -12.59 13.25 -9.25
C MET A 144 -12.67 14.78 -9.30
N ALA A 145 -11.62 15.47 -8.87
CA ALA A 145 -11.56 16.94 -8.86
C ALA A 145 -11.30 17.56 -10.24
N LEU A 146 -11.03 16.75 -11.28
CA LEU A 146 -10.61 17.24 -12.60
C LEU A 146 -11.59 18.23 -13.26
N PRO A 147 -12.93 18.05 -13.21
CA PRO A 147 -13.87 19.04 -13.75
C PRO A 147 -13.77 20.39 -13.04
N ILE A 148 -13.54 20.40 -11.73
CA ILE A 148 -13.39 21.62 -10.92
C ILE A 148 -12.08 22.33 -11.30
N VAL A 149 -10.99 21.57 -11.40
CA VAL A 149 -9.68 22.10 -11.81
C VAL A 149 -9.73 22.65 -13.24
N ALA A 150 -10.42 21.97 -14.15
CA ALA A 150 -10.59 22.42 -15.54
C ALA A 150 -11.38 23.73 -15.64
N TRP A 151 -12.41 23.88 -14.81
CA TRP A 151 -13.13 25.15 -14.68
C TRP A 151 -12.23 26.26 -14.14
N GLN A 152 -11.52 26.03 -13.04
CA GLN A 152 -10.71 27.06 -12.38
C GLN A 152 -9.52 27.52 -13.23
N LEU A 153 -8.84 26.60 -13.93
CA LEU A 153 -7.62 26.90 -14.68
C LEU A 153 -7.88 27.28 -16.15
N PHE A 154 -8.92 26.72 -16.75
CA PHE A 154 -9.17 26.84 -18.19
C PHE A 154 -10.56 27.40 -18.54
N ASN A 155 -11.34 27.82 -17.54
CA ASN A 155 -12.72 28.31 -17.70
C ASN A 155 -13.64 27.35 -18.48
N ILE A 156 -13.37 26.05 -18.37
CA ILE A 156 -14.18 24.99 -18.99
C ILE A 156 -15.38 24.70 -18.05
N PRO A 157 -16.64 24.83 -18.50
CA PRO A 157 -17.79 24.56 -17.66
C PRO A 157 -17.73 23.15 -17.04
N THR A 158 -18.05 23.02 -15.75
CA THR A 158 -18.03 21.73 -15.03
C THR A 158 -19.00 20.69 -15.61
N GLY A 159 -20.00 21.13 -16.38
CA GLY A 159 -20.93 20.27 -17.11
C GLY A 159 -20.36 19.64 -18.39
N THR A 160 -19.20 20.09 -18.88
CA THR A 160 -18.64 19.63 -20.16
C THR A 160 -18.24 18.15 -20.14
N PHE A 161 -17.72 17.67 -19.02
CA PHE A 161 -17.42 16.25 -18.82
C PHE A 161 -17.63 15.87 -17.35
N GLN A 162 -18.20 14.69 -17.13
CA GLN A 162 -18.45 14.15 -15.80
C GLN A 162 -17.46 13.02 -15.53
N VAL A 163 -16.80 13.08 -14.37
CA VAL A 163 -15.93 11.99 -13.92
C VAL A 163 -16.75 11.09 -13.00
N THR A 164 -17.05 9.88 -13.46
CA THR A 164 -17.69 8.87 -12.62
C THR A 164 -16.69 8.26 -11.64
N ALA A 165 -17.18 7.71 -10.53
CA ALA A 165 -16.32 7.05 -9.54
C ALA A 165 -15.49 5.91 -10.16
N LEU A 166 -16.04 5.17 -11.12
CA LEU A 166 -15.31 4.13 -11.87
C LEU A 166 -14.12 4.73 -12.63
N VAL A 167 -14.34 5.84 -13.36
CA VAL A 167 -13.28 6.50 -14.14
C VAL A 167 -12.17 7.01 -13.20
N ALA A 168 -12.53 7.57 -12.05
CA ALA A 168 -11.55 8.03 -11.07
C ALA A 168 -10.69 6.89 -10.51
N VAL A 169 -11.32 5.78 -10.10
CA VAL A 169 -10.61 4.59 -9.60
C VAL A 169 -9.71 4.02 -10.69
N VAL A 170 -10.24 3.81 -11.89
CA VAL A 170 -9.50 3.22 -13.01
C VAL A 170 -8.31 4.10 -13.41
N THR A 171 -8.50 5.42 -13.46
CA THR A 171 -7.43 6.36 -13.82
C THR A 171 -6.34 6.38 -12.76
N GLY A 172 -6.69 6.51 -11.47
CA GLY A 172 -5.73 6.48 -10.38
C GLY A 172 -4.92 5.18 -10.37
N LEU A 173 -5.60 4.03 -10.47
CA LEU A 173 -4.96 2.72 -10.55
C LEU A 173 -4.04 2.61 -11.76
N THR A 174 -4.47 3.10 -12.92
CA THR A 174 -3.69 3.08 -14.18
C THR A 174 -2.41 3.88 -14.04
N LEU A 175 -2.48 5.12 -13.53
CA LEU A 175 -1.34 6.01 -13.43
C LEU A 175 -0.30 5.50 -12.43
N TYR A 176 -0.75 5.07 -11.24
CA TYR A 176 0.14 4.54 -10.22
C TYR A 176 0.76 3.20 -10.64
N ASN A 177 -0.08 2.19 -10.94
CA ASN A 177 0.39 0.84 -11.26
C ASN A 177 1.10 0.81 -12.61
N GLY A 178 0.67 1.62 -13.58
CA GLY A 178 1.34 1.75 -14.87
C GLY A 178 2.73 2.36 -14.72
N SER A 179 2.93 3.30 -13.81
CA SER A 179 4.26 3.86 -13.52
C SER A 179 5.17 2.84 -12.84
N VAL A 180 4.65 2.05 -11.89
CA VAL A 180 5.38 0.92 -11.30
C VAL A 180 5.76 -0.09 -12.38
N LEU A 181 4.83 -0.42 -13.28
CA LEU A 181 5.05 -1.35 -14.36
C LEU A 181 6.02 -0.83 -15.42
N ALA A 182 6.07 0.49 -15.66
CA ALA A 182 7.09 1.11 -16.52
C ALA A 182 8.51 0.84 -16.01
N GLU A 183 8.71 0.85 -14.68
CA GLU A 183 10.00 0.47 -14.10
C GLU A 183 10.28 -1.03 -14.27
N VAL A 184 9.27 -1.89 -14.09
CA VAL A 184 9.40 -3.33 -14.35
C VAL A 184 9.82 -3.58 -15.80
N PHE A 185 9.17 -2.92 -16.76
CA PHE A 185 9.51 -3.04 -18.19
C PHE A 185 10.93 -2.58 -18.49
N ARG A 186 11.31 -1.42 -17.96
CA ARG A 186 12.67 -0.87 -18.12
C ARG A 186 13.71 -1.80 -17.52
N ALA A 187 13.51 -2.22 -16.27
CA ALA A 187 14.45 -3.06 -15.52
C ALA A 187 14.62 -4.43 -16.19
N GLY A 188 13.53 -5.06 -16.65
CA GLY A 188 13.64 -6.38 -17.27
C GLY A 188 14.26 -6.38 -18.66
N ILE A 189 14.12 -5.30 -19.44
CA ILE A 189 14.88 -5.15 -20.69
C ILE A 189 16.37 -4.99 -20.40
N LEU A 190 16.73 -4.19 -19.39
CA LEU A 190 18.12 -4.00 -18.97
C LEU A 190 18.73 -5.23 -18.28
N ALA A 191 17.89 -6.15 -17.78
CA ALA A 191 18.33 -7.40 -17.18
C ALA A 191 18.79 -8.45 -18.21
N VAL A 192 18.48 -8.26 -19.50
CA VAL A 192 18.98 -9.15 -20.57
C VAL A 192 20.51 -8.97 -20.69
N PRO A 193 21.31 -10.06 -20.75
CA PRO A 193 22.76 -9.96 -20.85
C PRO A 193 23.20 -9.10 -22.05
N LYS A 194 24.08 -8.13 -21.81
CA LYS A 194 24.54 -7.17 -22.83
C LYS A 194 25.15 -7.84 -24.07
N GLY A 195 25.79 -9.01 -23.89
CA GLY A 195 26.33 -9.81 -25.00
C GLY A 195 25.31 -10.19 -26.08
N GLN A 196 24.01 -10.27 -25.74
CA GLN A 196 22.95 -10.49 -26.75
C GLN A 196 22.82 -9.30 -27.70
N ALA A 197 22.89 -8.08 -27.16
CA ALA A 197 22.83 -6.87 -27.96
C ALA A 197 24.13 -6.63 -28.74
N GLU A 198 25.27 -6.99 -28.18
CA GLU A 198 26.58 -6.91 -28.84
C GLU A 198 26.69 -7.90 -30.00
N ALA A 199 26.30 -9.17 -29.80
CA ALA A 199 26.29 -10.18 -30.85
C ALA A 199 25.36 -9.82 -32.02
N ALA A 200 24.17 -9.28 -31.72
CA ALA A 200 23.23 -8.79 -32.73
C ALA A 200 23.83 -7.66 -33.58
N GLN A 201 24.55 -6.72 -32.93
CA GLN A 201 25.24 -5.64 -33.63
C GLN A 201 26.42 -6.16 -34.46
N SER A 202 27.14 -7.19 -34.00
CA SER A 202 28.23 -7.82 -34.77
C SER A 202 27.77 -8.47 -36.08
N ILE A 203 26.50 -8.89 -36.16
CA ILE A 203 25.89 -9.42 -37.39
C ILE A 203 25.09 -8.37 -38.18
N GLY A 204 25.26 -7.08 -37.85
CA GLY A 204 24.68 -5.96 -38.60
C GLY A 204 23.22 -5.62 -38.28
N MET A 205 22.65 -6.14 -37.18
CA MET A 205 21.28 -5.76 -36.78
C MET A 205 21.23 -4.32 -36.31
N SER A 206 20.23 -3.57 -36.80
CA SER A 206 19.92 -2.24 -36.28
C SER A 206 19.47 -2.31 -34.81
N LYS A 207 19.55 -1.20 -34.08
CA LYS A 207 19.07 -1.12 -32.69
C LYS A 207 17.59 -1.51 -32.56
N THR A 208 16.75 -1.12 -33.52
CA THR A 208 15.33 -1.46 -33.54
C THR A 208 15.12 -2.95 -33.74
N GLN A 209 15.84 -3.58 -34.68
CA GLN A 209 15.79 -5.04 -34.87
C GLN A 209 16.29 -5.77 -33.62
N THR A 210 17.42 -5.35 -33.05
CA THR A 210 17.97 -5.94 -31.82
C THR A 210 16.94 -5.85 -30.67
N MET A 211 16.31 -4.70 -30.51
CA MET A 211 15.31 -4.47 -29.46
C MET A 211 14.07 -5.36 -29.64
N TRP A 212 13.44 -5.35 -30.82
CA TRP A 212 12.16 -6.04 -31.04
C TRP A 212 12.29 -7.54 -31.28
N THR A 213 13.38 -7.99 -31.90
CA THR A 213 13.59 -9.40 -32.26
C THR A 213 14.26 -10.21 -31.15
N ILE A 214 15.12 -9.58 -30.35
CA ILE A 214 15.96 -10.28 -29.36
C ILE A 214 15.62 -9.84 -27.94
N LEU A 215 15.80 -8.55 -27.62
CA LEU A 215 15.73 -8.09 -26.22
C LEU A 215 14.32 -8.14 -25.64
N ILE A 216 13.32 -7.57 -26.33
CA ILE A 216 11.93 -7.52 -25.84
C ILE A 216 11.35 -8.92 -25.61
N PRO A 217 11.42 -9.88 -26.56
CA PRO A 217 10.86 -11.22 -26.35
C PRO A 217 11.48 -11.95 -25.15
N GLN A 218 12.80 -11.82 -24.96
CA GLN A 218 13.50 -12.41 -23.81
C GLN A 218 13.09 -11.72 -22.51
N ALA A 219 13.10 -10.38 -22.49
CA ALA A 219 12.72 -9.58 -21.35
C ALA A 219 11.28 -9.90 -20.88
N ILE A 220 10.32 -10.03 -21.79
CA ILE A 220 8.90 -10.31 -21.43
C ILE A 220 8.80 -11.55 -20.55
N THR A 221 9.59 -12.59 -20.85
CA THR A 221 9.56 -13.82 -20.06
C THR A 221 10.18 -13.65 -18.66
N SER A 222 11.24 -12.84 -18.53
CA SER A 222 11.86 -12.56 -17.22
C SER A 222 11.04 -11.58 -16.37
N MET A 223 10.24 -10.70 -17.00
CA MET A 223 9.39 -9.71 -16.33
C MET A 223 8.03 -10.26 -15.90
N MET A 224 7.56 -11.33 -16.54
CA MET A 224 6.22 -11.88 -16.30
C MET A 224 5.87 -12.11 -14.81
N PRO A 225 6.78 -12.65 -13.96
CA PRO A 225 6.47 -12.81 -12.53
C PRO A 225 6.15 -11.48 -11.84
N ALA A 226 6.94 -10.44 -12.13
CA ALA A 226 6.74 -9.10 -11.57
C ALA A 226 5.48 -8.43 -12.11
N ILE A 227 5.20 -8.56 -13.42
CA ILE A 227 3.98 -8.04 -14.04
C ILE A 227 2.75 -8.64 -13.35
N VAL A 228 2.71 -9.96 -13.22
CA VAL A 228 1.55 -10.65 -12.64
C VAL A 228 1.41 -10.32 -11.15
N ALA A 229 2.50 -10.25 -10.39
CA ALA A 229 2.46 -9.80 -9.01
C ALA A 229 1.88 -8.39 -8.87
N GLN A 230 2.23 -7.48 -9.79
CA GLN A 230 1.69 -6.13 -9.80
C GLN A 230 0.18 -6.12 -10.10
N LEU A 231 -0.30 -6.97 -11.00
CA LEU A 231 -1.75 -7.08 -11.28
C LEU A 231 -2.55 -7.60 -10.07
N VAL A 232 -1.95 -8.47 -9.25
CA VAL A 232 -2.56 -8.91 -7.98
C VAL A 232 -2.65 -7.77 -6.98
N VAL A 233 -1.60 -6.94 -6.88
CA VAL A 233 -1.61 -5.74 -6.03
C VAL A 233 -2.68 -4.75 -6.50
N LEU A 234 -2.74 -4.48 -7.80
CA LEU A 234 -3.74 -3.59 -8.41
C LEU A 234 -5.17 -4.04 -8.09
N LEU A 235 -5.47 -5.35 -8.15
CA LEU A 235 -6.79 -5.85 -7.78
C LEU A 235 -7.13 -5.53 -6.33
N LYS A 236 -6.19 -5.68 -5.39
CA LYS A 236 -6.42 -5.32 -3.97
C LYS A 236 -6.63 -3.82 -3.81
N ASP A 237 -5.82 -3.02 -4.50
CA ASP A 237 -5.89 -1.56 -4.44
C ASP A 237 -7.21 -1.01 -5.01
N SER A 238 -7.92 -1.77 -5.85
CA SER A 238 -9.25 -1.37 -6.35
C SER A 238 -10.30 -1.17 -5.24
N ALA A 239 -10.09 -1.78 -4.07
CA ALA A 239 -10.93 -1.56 -2.89
C ALA A 239 -10.86 -0.13 -2.35
N LEU A 240 -9.83 0.65 -2.70
CA LEU A 240 -9.75 2.08 -2.35
C LEU A 240 -10.92 2.89 -2.94
N GLY A 241 -11.57 2.39 -3.99
CA GLY A 241 -12.79 3.00 -4.55
C GLY A 241 -13.93 3.14 -3.54
N TYR A 242 -13.96 2.31 -2.49
CA TYR A 242 -14.89 2.41 -1.37
C TYR A 242 -15.00 3.83 -0.81
N ILE A 243 -13.85 4.52 -0.70
CA ILE A 243 -13.73 5.84 -0.07
C ILE A 243 -14.50 6.91 -0.85
N ILE A 244 -14.54 6.80 -2.19
CA ILE A 244 -15.27 7.72 -3.05
C ILE A 244 -16.68 7.20 -3.42
N ALA A 245 -17.21 6.27 -2.62
CA ALA A 245 -18.51 5.64 -2.83
C ALA A 245 -18.66 4.90 -4.17
N PHE A 246 -17.56 4.43 -4.76
CA PHE A 246 -17.65 3.48 -5.87
C PHE A 246 -18.27 2.17 -5.35
N PRO A 247 -19.32 1.61 -5.99
CA PRO A 247 -20.03 0.42 -5.51
C PRO A 247 -19.25 -0.88 -5.81
N GLU A 248 -18.02 -0.97 -5.29
CA GLU A 248 -17.22 -2.19 -5.28
C GLU A 248 -17.56 -3.09 -4.08
N LEU A 249 -16.86 -4.22 -3.96
CA LEU A 249 -17.20 -5.28 -3.01
C LEU A 249 -17.19 -4.79 -1.56
N LEU A 250 -16.15 -4.08 -1.13
CA LEU A 250 -16.05 -3.56 0.24
C LEU A 250 -17.19 -2.56 0.53
N ARG A 251 -17.55 -1.69 -0.42
CA ARG A 251 -18.70 -0.77 -0.34
C ARG A 251 -20.01 -1.51 -0.20
N SER A 252 -20.22 -2.56 -0.99
CA SER A 252 -21.40 -3.41 -0.87
C SER A 252 -21.53 -4.00 0.53
N PHE A 253 -20.43 -4.49 1.11
CA PHE A 253 -20.44 -5.03 2.47
C PHE A 253 -20.68 -3.96 3.54
N THR A 254 -20.13 -2.75 3.41
CA THR A 254 -20.45 -1.64 4.32
C THR A 254 -21.93 -1.27 4.26
N LEU A 255 -22.54 -1.30 3.08
CA LEU A 255 -23.98 -1.03 2.94
C LEU A 255 -24.83 -2.09 3.65
N VAL A 256 -24.50 -3.38 3.47
CA VAL A 256 -25.17 -4.49 4.19
C VAL A 256 -24.96 -4.34 5.71
N ALA A 257 -23.71 -4.09 6.14
CA ALA A 257 -23.33 -3.89 7.54
C ALA A 257 -24.17 -2.80 8.22
N THR A 258 -24.36 -1.68 7.52
CA THR A 258 -25.11 -0.52 8.04
C THR A 258 -26.61 -0.82 8.06
N ARG A 259 -27.15 -1.47 7.02
CA ARG A 259 -28.58 -1.79 6.90
C ARG A 259 -29.04 -2.80 7.95
N GLU A 260 -28.29 -3.87 8.14
CA GLU A 260 -28.65 -4.99 9.02
C GLU A 260 -28.03 -4.84 10.43
N SER A 261 -27.25 -3.78 10.65
CA SER A 261 -26.48 -3.55 11.88
C SER A 261 -25.62 -4.76 12.28
N ASN A 262 -24.92 -5.35 11.31
CA ASN A 262 -24.10 -6.56 11.42
C ASN A 262 -22.66 -6.35 10.90
N VAL A 263 -21.99 -5.33 11.42
CA VAL A 263 -20.65 -4.89 11.02
C VAL A 263 -19.60 -6.01 11.11
N ILE A 264 -19.59 -6.79 12.19
CA ILE A 264 -18.57 -7.84 12.38
C ILE A 264 -18.79 -9.01 11.38
N PRO A 265 -19.98 -9.63 11.27
CA PRO A 265 -20.22 -10.67 10.27
C PRO A 265 -19.96 -10.21 8.83
N ALA A 266 -20.41 -8.99 8.48
CA ALA A 266 -20.18 -8.41 7.17
C ALA A 266 -18.68 -8.27 6.86
N ALA A 267 -17.88 -7.75 7.79
CA ALA A 267 -16.44 -7.61 7.63
C ALA A 267 -15.74 -8.98 7.48
N ILE A 268 -16.13 -9.98 8.28
CA ILE A 268 -15.55 -11.33 8.22
C ILE A 268 -15.81 -11.97 6.85
N ILE A 269 -17.04 -11.91 6.35
CA ILE A 269 -17.41 -12.51 5.07
C ILE A 269 -16.75 -11.76 3.91
N CYS A 270 -16.73 -10.43 3.96
CA CYS A 270 -15.99 -9.60 3.00
C CYS A 270 -14.52 -10.00 2.94
N ALA A 271 -13.86 -10.10 4.11
CA ALA A 271 -12.46 -10.51 4.21
C ALA A 271 -12.22 -11.92 3.65
N LEU A 272 -13.10 -12.87 3.97
CA LEU A 272 -13.03 -14.24 3.46
C LEU A 272 -13.14 -14.28 1.94
N ILE A 273 -14.05 -13.50 1.34
CA ILE A 273 -14.17 -13.40 -0.12
C ILE A 273 -12.90 -12.80 -0.72
N TYR A 274 -12.37 -11.69 -0.18
CA TYR A 274 -11.10 -11.14 -0.65
C TYR A 274 -9.95 -12.14 -0.51
N ILE A 275 -9.86 -12.89 0.58
CA ILE A 275 -8.83 -13.92 0.77
C ILE A 275 -8.95 -15.00 -0.31
N ILE A 276 -10.17 -15.50 -0.57
CA ILE A 276 -10.40 -16.52 -1.62
C ILE A 276 -10.00 -15.99 -2.99
N ILE A 277 -10.40 -14.77 -3.35
CA ILE A 277 -10.07 -14.15 -4.64
C ILE A 277 -8.55 -13.99 -4.77
N ASN A 278 -7.91 -13.42 -3.75
CA ASN A 278 -6.47 -13.18 -3.76
C ASN A 278 -5.66 -14.48 -3.80
N LEU A 279 -6.06 -15.50 -3.05
CA LEU A 279 -5.40 -16.81 -3.08
C LEU A 279 -5.60 -17.49 -4.44
N SER A 280 -6.80 -17.42 -5.02
CA SER A 280 -7.10 -17.98 -6.33
C SER A 280 -6.28 -17.30 -7.41
N LEU A 281 -6.22 -15.97 -7.41
CA LEU A 281 -5.44 -15.20 -8.38
C LEU A 281 -3.93 -15.41 -8.18
N SER A 282 -3.43 -15.44 -6.94
CA SER A 282 -2.02 -15.72 -6.66
C SER A 282 -1.61 -17.12 -7.12
N ARG A 283 -2.46 -18.12 -6.93
CA ARG A 283 -2.21 -19.49 -7.42
C ARG A 283 -2.25 -19.54 -8.94
N PHE A 284 -3.23 -18.87 -9.57
CA PHE A 284 -3.33 -18.78 -11.02
C PHE A 284 -2.11 -18.08 -11.63
N ALA A 285 -1.64 -16.99 -11.00
CA ALA A 285 -0.43 -16.27 -11.33
C ALA A 285 0.82 -17.18 -11.33
N ILE A 286 1.04 -17.89 -10.23
CA ILE A 286 2.17 -18.83 -10.08
C ILE A 286 2.07 -19.97 -11.10
N TRP A 287 0.87 -20.46 -11.37
CA TRP A 287 0.66 -21.48 -12.39
C TRP A 287 1.03 -20.97 -13.79
N LEU A 288 0.61 -19.74 -14.14
CA LEU A 288 0.92 -19.11 -15.41
C LEU A 288 2.43 -18.91 -15.58
N GLU A 289 3.10 -18.43 -14.53
CA GLU A 289 4.56 -18.29 -14.47
C GLU A 289 5.27 -19.62 -14.72
N ARG A 290 4.88 -20.68 -13.99
CA ARG A 290 5.49 -22.02 -14.14
C ARG A 290 5.30 -22.62 -15.52
N ARG A 291 4.17 -22.34 -16.16
CA ARG A 291 3.90 -22.80 -17.53
C ARG A 291 4.83 -22.12 -18.53
N ASN A 292 5.06 -20.82 -18.36
CA ASN A 292 5.87 -20.03 -19.29
C ASN A 292 7.38 -20.23 -19.07
N ALA A 293 7.83 -20.40 -17.82
CA ALA A 293 9.22 -20.68 -17.49
C ALA A 293 9.74 -22.01 -18.09
N ARG A 294 8.85 -22.98 -18.34
CA ARG A 294 9.19 -24.26 -18.98
C ARG A 294 9.42 -24.15 -20.50
N ARG A 295 8.91 -23.11 -21.15
CA ARG A 295 9.12 -22.86 -22.60
C ARG A 295 10.42 -22.10 -22.90
N GLY A 296 10.97 -21.36 -21.93
CA GLY A 296 12.13 -20.49 -22.10
C GLY A 296 13.50 -21.10 -21.74
N ARG A 297 13.61 -22.41 -21.49
CA ARG A 297 14.91 -23.08 -21.29
C ARG A 297 15.33 -23.81 -22.57
N PRO A 298 16.17 -23.23 -23.44
CA PRO A 298 17.10 -24.06 -24.19
C PRO A 298 18.03 -24.72 -23.19
N SER A 299 18.17 -26.04 -23.31
CA SER A 299 19.13 -26.83 -22.56
C SER A 299 20.53 -26.26 -22.78
N ALA A 300 21.05 -25.50 -21.82
CA ALA A 300 22.46 -25.14 -21.75
C ALA A 300 23.29 -26.37 -21.34
N LYS A 301 23.30 -27.39 -22.21
CA LYS A 301 24.15 -28.58 -22.08
C LYS A 301 24.68 -29.03 -23.44
N ALA A 302 25.09 -28.08 -24.29
CA ALA A 302 25.68 -28.39 -25.59
C ALA A 302 26.80 -27.42 -26.01
N THR A 303 27.61 -26.93 -25.06
CA THR A 303 28.84 -26.16 -25.39
C THR A 303 30.07 -26.61 -24.59
N ALA A 304 30.01 -27.77 -23.93
CA ALA A 304 31.18 -28.43 -23.33
C ALA A 304 31.73 -29.57 -24.21
N ALA A 305 31.55 -29.47 -25.53
CA ALA A 305 32.08 -30.44 -26.50
C ALA A 305 32.54 -29.68 -27.75
N GLY A 306 33.74 -29.11 -27.70
CA GLY A 306 34.33 -28.44 -28.86
C GLY A 306 35.53 -27.59 -28.46
N GLY A 307 36.73 -28.18 -28.45
CA GLY A 307 37.98 -27.43 -28.38
C GLY A 307 39.03 -28.05 -27.47
N ALA A 308 39.60 -29.19 -27.88
CA ALA A 308 40.94 -29.58 -27.45
C ALA A 308 41.89 -29.29 -28.62
N PRO A 309 42.79 -28.30 -28.53
CA PRO A 309 43.96 -28.24 -29.40
C PRO A 309 45.05 -29.12 -28.78
N THR A 310 45.35 -30.26 -29.40
CA THR A 310 46.61 -30.96 -29.12
C THR A 310 47.72 -30.24 -29.87
N ASP A 311 48.59 -29.60 -29.10
CA ASP A 311 49.77 -28.88 -29.54
C ASP A 311 50.68 -29.72 -30.45
N VAL A 312 51.15 -29.07 -31.51
CA VAL A 312 52.27 -29.50 -32.33
C VAL A 312 53.46 -28.62 -31.92
N ALA A 313 54.40 -29.15 -31.15
CA ALA A 313 55.72 -28.53 -30.97
C ALA A 313 56.77 -29.60 -30.72
N GLY A 314 57.77 -29.63 -31.60
CA GLY A 314 58.76 -30.69 -31.73
C GLY A 314 59.78 -30.76 -30.60
N ALA A 315 60.22 -31.99 -30.34
CA ALA A 315 61.36 -32.31 -29.51
C ALA A 315 62.63 -32.43 -30.36
N THR A 316 63.69 -31.71 -29.97
CA THR A 316 65.07 -32.09 -30.28
C THR A 316 65.94 -31.98 -29.03
N ALA A 317 66.80 -33.00 -28.89
CA ALA A 317 68.07 -33.08 -28.14
C ALA A 317 68.07 -33.47 -26.64
N GLY A 318 68.71 -34.62 -26.36
CA GLY A 318 69.65 -34.75 -25.24
C GLY A 318 69.29 -35.78 -24.15
N PRO A 319 70.07 -36.88 -23.96
CA PRO A 319 69.70 -37.99 -23.10
C PRO A 319 70.31 -37.92 -21.68
N GLY A 320 69.64 -38.53 -20.71
CA GLY A 320 70.31 -39.09 -19.53
C GLY A 320 69.63 -38.83 -18.18
N GLY A 321 69.04 -39.87 -17.59
CA GLY A 321 68.79 -39.98 -16.15
C GLY A 321 67.32 -40.14 -15.73
N GLN A 322 66.88 -41.38 -15.57
CA GLN A 322 65.74 -41.73 -14.69
C GLN A 322 66.22 -41.84 -13.21
N PRO A 323 65.36 -42.20 -12.23
CA PRO A 323 64.11 -41.56 -11.78
C PRO A 323 64.11 -41.41 -10.23
N VAL A 324 63.36 -40.48 -9.64
CA VAL A 324 62.97 -40.61 -8.21
C VAL A 324 61.53 -40.16 -8.00
N THR A 325 60.76 -41.11 -7.47
CA THR A 325 59.38 -41.04 -6.99
C THR A 325 59.27 -40.27 -5.68
N GLY A 326 58.19 -39.51 -5.49
CA GLY A 326 57.67 -39.26 -4.14
C GLY A 326 56.98 -37.93 -3.89
N GLY A 327 55.67 -38.00 -3.65
CA GLY A 327 55.03 -37.32 -2.51
C GLY A 327 54.85 -35.80 -2.59
N ALA A 328 53.72 -35.39 -3.16
CA ALA A 328 53.21 -34.03 -3.08
C ALA A 328 52.62 -33.71 -1.69
N THR A 329 53.06 -32.61 -1.09
CA THR A 329 52.25 -31.76 -0.19
C THR A 329 52.78 -30.33 -0.25
N ALA A 330 52.06 -29.44 -0.93
CA ALA A 330 52.13 -28.00 -0.70
C ALA A 330 50.87 -27.29 -1.24
N GLN A 331 50.22 -26.59 -0.32
CA GLN A 331 49.11 -25.64 -0.48
C GLN A 331 49.40 -24.55 -1.53
N PRO A 332 48.41 -24.04 -2.30
CA PRO A 332 48.57 -22.77 -2.98
C PRO A 332 48.04 -21.61 -2.11
N ARG A 333 48.98 -20.70 -1.85
CA ARG A 333 48.85 -19.28 -1.51
C ARG A 333 47.80 -18.59 -2.38
N ALA A 334 46.99 -17.72 -1.78
CA ALA A 334 46.26 -16.68 -2.49
C ALA A 334 46.79 -15.32 -2.03
N ASP A 335 47.48 -14.63 -2.93
CA ASP A 335 47.77 -13.20 -2.81
C ASP A 335 46.65 -12.43 -3.52
N PHE A 336 45.91 -11.59 -2.78
CA PHE A 336 45.39 -10.33 -3.32
C PHE A 336 45.18 -9.36 -2.18
N VAL A 337 46.02 -8.32 -2.17
CA VAL A 337 46.02 -7.20 -1.22
C VAL A 337 45.06 -6.15 -1.77
N VAL A 338 44.06 -5.77 -0.97
CA VAL A 338 43.32 -4.51 -1.14
C VAL A 338 43.75 -3.61 0.01
N VAL A 339 44.32 -2.46 -0.34
CA VAL A 339 44.76 -1.40 0.57
C VAL A 339 43.53 -0.67 1.08
N GLU A 340 43.29 -0.74 2.38
CA GLU A 340 42.31 0.06 3.10
C GLU A 340 43.09 1.21 3.75
N THR A 341 42.75 2.45 3.37
CA THR A 341 43.34 3.66 3.96
C THR A 341 42.67 3.94 5.31
N GLU A 342 43.44 3.82 6.37
CA GLU A 342 43.14 4.35 7.70
C GLU A 342 43.16 5.89 7.67
N GLU A 343 42.14 6.52 8.25
CA GLU A 343 42.24 7.89 8.77
C GLU A 343 41.89 7.86 10.26
N ASP A 344 42.95 7.98 11.07
CA ASP A 344 42.92 8.38 12.48
C ASP A 344 42.56 9.87 12.60
N SER A 345 41.78 10.24 13.61
CA SER A 345 41.98 11.50 14.36
C SER A 345 41.19 11.52 15.66
N GLU A 346 41.92 11.26 16.75
CA GLU A 346 42.01 12.06 17.98
C GLU A 346 40.73 12.61 18.65
N GLN A 347 40.48 12.06 19.85
CA GLN A 347 39.83 12.73 20.97
C GLN A 347 40.77 13.79 21.56
N ASP A 348 40.31 15.04 21.68
CA ASP A 348 40.81 15.97 22.70
C ASP A 348 39.69 16.92 23.17
N GLU A 349 39.77 17.27 24.45
CA GLU A 349 38.80 17.90 25.34
C GLU A 349 38.27 19.28 24.90
N ARG A 350 36.99 19.55 25.23
CA ARG A 350 36.55 20.70 26.06
C ARG A 350 35.01 20.82 26.21
N ASP A 351 34.55 20.82 27.45
CA ASP A 351 33.27 21.39 27.91
C ASP A 351 33.33 22.93 27.80
N PRO A 352 32.23 23.63 27.42
CA PRO A 352 31.46 24.33 28.46
C PRO A 352 29.95 24.54 28.19
N ARG A 353 29.14 24.28 29.23
CA ARG A 353 27.96 25.03 29.77
C ARG A 353 26.70 25.30 28.90
N PRO A 354 25.49 25.30 29.52
CA PRO A 354 24.23 25.65 28.86
C PRO A 354 23.95 27.17 28.90
N GLU A 355 23.56 27.74 27.76
CA GLU A 355 23.24 29.17 27.63
C GLU A 355 21.84 29.50 28.18
N SER A 356 21.81 30.52 29.04
CA SER A 356 20.67 31.21 29.61
C SER A 356 20.32 32.47 28.81
N GLU A 357 19.02 32.68 28.56
CA GLU A 357 18.24 33.92 28.29
C GLU A 357 18.93 35.19 27.75
N PRO A 358 18.36 35.85 26.72
CA PRO A 358 18.75 37.21 26.35
C PRO A 358 18.00 38.27 27.18
N ARG A 359 18.75 39.09 27.91
CA ARG A 359 18.31 40.36 28.53
C ARG A 359 18.34 41.52 27.52
N PRO A 360 17.43 42.51 27.62
CA PRO A 360 17.41 43.69 26.76
C PRO A 360 18.40 44.80 27.22
N GLU A 361 18.85 45.61 26.27
CA GLU A 361 19.80 46.72 26.43
C GLU A 361 19.22 47.95 27.17
N PRO A 362 20.07 48.82 27.78
CA PRO A 362 19.63 49.98 28.54
C PRO A 362 19.69 51.30 27.74
N GLY A 363 18.82 52.24 28.09
CA GLY A 363 18.88 53.65 27.69
C GLY A 363 17.98 54.52 28.57
N ASP A 364 18.61 55.19 29.54
CA ASP A 364 18.43 56.59 29.99
C ASP A 364 17.01 57.18 30.10
N ASP A 365 16.51 57.35 31.33
CA ASP A 365 16.67 58.59 32.12
C ASP A 365 15.56 58.82 33.18
N ALA A 366 16.05 59.16 34.37
CA ALA A 366 15.53 60.14 35.34
C ALA A 366 14.14 60.01 36.03
N SER A 367 14.24 60.07 37.37
CA SER A 367 13.28 60.61 38.36
C SER A 367 12.01 59.80 38.63
N GLY A 368 11.53 59.56 39.85
CA GLY A 368 11.91 59.99 41.19
C GLY A 368 10.69 59.74 42.12
N SER A 369 10.94 59.27 43.35
CA SER A 369 10.12 59.38 44.58
C SER A 369 8.64 58.89 44.52
N SER A 370 8.13 57.96 45.33
CA SER A 370 8.11 57.81 46.79
C SER A 370 6.65 57.67 47.26
N GLY A 371 6.40 56.75 48.19
CA GLY A 371 5.25 56.73 49.10
C GLY A 371 3.91 56.28 48.50
N ASP A 372 2.93 55.82 49.25
CA ASP A 372 2.76 55.42 50.64
C ASP A 372 1.32 54.88 50.76
N SER A 373 1.11 54.01 51.75
CA SER A 373 -0.11 53.76 52.54
C SER A 373 -1.50 53.49 51.94
N GLY A 374 -2.22 52.62 52.66
CA GLY A 374 -3.65 52.77 52.97
C GLY A 374 -4.56 51.70 52.38
N SER A 375 -4.94 50.64 53.11
CA SER A 375 -6.03 50.60 54.12
C SER A 375 -7.43 50.61 53.51
N GLY A 376 -8.31 49.70 53.96
CA GLY A 376 -9.75 49.92 53.88
C GLY A 376 -10.59 48.65 53.74
N ASP A 377 -11.09 48.21 54.89
CA ASP A 377 -12.06 47.14 55.10
C ASP A 377 -13.47 47.40 54.52
N ASP A 378 -14.31 46.37 54.69
CA ASP A 378 -15.73 46.41 55.08
C ASP A 378 -16.85 46.18 54.04
N SER A 379 -17.39 44.94 54.12
CA SER A 379 -18.71 44.58 54.68
C SER A 379 -20.06 44.99 54.04
N GLY A 380 -21.05 44.08 54.19
CA GLY A 380 -22.51 44.35 54.18
C GLY A 380 -23.25 43.95 52.90
N SER A 381 -23.99 42.84 52.79
CA SER A 381 -25.25 42.39 53.44
C SER A 381 -26.56 42.90 52.78
N SER A 382 -27.33 41.94 52.25
CA SER A 382 -28.79 41.72 52.33
C SER A 382 -29.84 42.78 51.90
N GLY A 383 -30.70 42.39 50.94
CA GLY A 383 -32.15 42.17 51.16
C GLY A 383 -33.18 43.26 50.75
N GLY A 384 -34.18 42.86 49.92
CA GLY A 384 -35.61 43.18 50.15
C GLY A 384 -36.43 44.05 49.16
N SER A 385 -37.35 43.40 48.43
CA SER A 385 -38.79 43.72 48.21
C SER A 385 -39.35 44.81 47.25
N GLY A 386 -40.41 44.41 46.50
CA GLY A 386 -41.51 45.19 45.89
C GLY A 386 -41.43 45.39 44.36
N GLY A 387 -42.42 45.19 43.47
CA GLY A 387 -43.86 44.85 43.51
C GLY A 387 -44.63 45.72 42.49
N ASP A 388 -45.23 45.16 41.42
CA ASP A 388 -46.43 45.66 40.64
C ASP A 388 -46.68 44.72 39.42
N SER A 389 -47.79 43.96 39.29
CA SER A 389 -49.18 44.25 38.86
C SER A 389 -49.43 44.22 37.33
N GLY A 390 -50.46 43.45 36.89
CA GLY A 390 -50.90 43.34 35.50
C GLY A 390 -51.60 42.01 35.15
N SER A 391 -52.93 42.01 35.19
CA SER A 391 -53.87 40.88 35.24
C SER A 391 -54.70 40.64 33.96
N GLY A 392 -55.20 39.39 33.80
CA GLY A 392 -56.43 38.99 33.08
C GLY A 392 -56.26 38.45 31.65
N GLY A 393 -56.91 37.38 31.15
CA GLY A 393 -57.91 36.45 31.70
C GLY A 393 -59.05 36.17 30.70
N GLY A 394 -59.22 34.89 30.29
CA GLY A 394 -60.47 34.25 29.79
C GLY A 394 -60.94 34.55 28.35
N SER A 395 -61.77 33.77 27.65
CA SER A 395 -62.40 32.43 27.83
C SER A 395 -63.49 32.25 26.74
N GLY A 396 -63.80 31.00 26.36
CA GLY A 396 -65.05 30.57 25.67
C GLY A 396 -64.93 30.48 24.13
N GLY A 397 -65.46 29.48 23.41
CA GLY A 397 -66.47 28.45 23.70
C GLY A 397 -67.47 28.39 22.54
N ASP A 398 -67.89 27.17 22.15
CA ASP A 398 -69.05 26.83 21.29
C ASP A 398 -68.99 27.11 19.77
N SER A 399 -69.71 26.42 18.87
CA SER A 399 -70.30 25.07 18.76
C SER A 399 -70.98 24.98 17.38
N GLY A 400 -71.06 23.76 16.80
CA GLY A 400 -72.00 23.36 15.74
C GLY A 400 -71.76 23.90 14.32
N SER A 401 -72.22 23.28 13.23
CA SER A 401 -72.89 22.00 12.96
C SER A 401 -73.28 22.00 11.47
N GLY A 402 -73.25 20.83 10.81
CA GLY A 402 -73.99 20.53 9.58
C GLY A 402 -73.25 20.86 8.27
N GLY A 403 -73.30 20.03 7.22
CA GLY A 403 -73.99 18.76 7.00
C GLY A 403 -73.90 18.38 5.50
N GLY A 404 -73.97 17.06 5.22
CA GLY A 404 -74.30 16.39 3.95
C GLY A 404 -73.52 16.77 2.68
N SER A 405 -73.53 16.03 1.57
CA SER A 405 -73.96 14.67 1.18
C SER A 405 -73.79 14.59 -0.36
N GLY A 406 -73.48 13.41 -0.91
CA GLY A 406 -73.55 13.08 -2.35
C GLY A 406 -72.18 13.07 -3.04
N GLY A 407 -71.70 11.98 -3.66
CA GLY A 407 -72.32 11.18 -4.74
C GLY A 407 -72.08 11.92 -6.07
N ASP A 408 -71.52 11.42 -7.17
CA ASP A 408 -71.33 10.09 -7.77
C ASP A 408 -70.09 10.14 -8.70
N GLY A 409 -69.50 9.00 -9.11
CA GLY A 409 -69.60 8.46 -10.48
C GLY A 409 -68.83 9.30 -11.53
N GLY A 410 -67.78 8.82 -12.21
CA GLY A 410 -67.75 7.66 -13.09
C GLY A 410 -67.60 8.10 -14.56
N SER A 411 -66.59 7.54 -15.25
CA SER A 411 -66.42 7.37 -16.71
C SER A 411 -65.91 8.49 -17.65
N SER A 412 -65.00 8.05 -18.54
CA SER A 412 -64.61 8.53 -19.89
C SER A 412 -63.98 9.94 -20.01
N SER A 413 -62.84 10.12 -20.67
CA SER A 413 -62.39 9.56 -21.96
C SER A 413 -60.86 9.53 -22.07
#